data_AF-A0A9P5Y4V1-F1
#
_entry.id   AF-A0A9P5Y4V1-F1
#
_cell.length_a   1.000
_cell.length_b   1.000
_cell.length_c   1.000
_cell.angle_alpha   90.00
_cell.angle_beta   90.00
_cell.angle_gamma   90.00
#
_symmetry.space_group_name_H-M   'P 1'
#
loop_
_entity.id
_entity.type
_entity.pdbx_description
1 polymer ?
#
loop_
_entity_poly.entity_id
_entity_poly.type
_entity_poly.pdbx_seq_one_letter_code
_entity_poly.pdbx_strand_id
1 'polypeptide(L)' 'KARTPPVSWRSNPQWTDKMVAYLSELPDFRRKLFSDSTGAARKESRWKVTAKDGKAQQYAVLADAIFAK' A
#
# COMPACT_ATOMS: atom_id res chain seq x y z
N LYS A 1 8.13 20.34 20.66
CA LYS A 1 7.84 18.99 20.10
C LYS A 1 9.16 18.43 19.57
N ALA A 2 9.66 17.33 20.14
CA ALA A 2 10.85 16.65 19.60
C ALA A 2 10.51 16.01 18.25
N ARG A 3 11.45 16.03 17.29
CA ARG A 3 11.30 15.31 16.02
C ARG A 3 11.33 13.81 16.28
N THR A 4 10.36 13.08 15.73
CA THR A 4 10.41 11.61 15.70
C THR A 4 11.64 11.17 14.90
N PRO A 5 12.47 10.27 15.43
CA PRO A 5 13.61 9.75 14.69
C PRO A 5 13.16 9.01 13.41
N PRO A 6 13.97 9.04 12.35
CA PRO A 6 13.63 8.39 11.09
C PRO A 6 13.51 6.88 11.28
N VAL A 7 12.51 6.29 10.60
CA VAL A 7 12.27 4.85 10.61
C VAL A 7 13.35 4.16 9.77
N SER A 8 14.16 3.28 10.38
CA SER A 8 15.19 2.51 9.68
C SER A 8 14.61 1.22 9.09
N TRP A 9 14.29 1.27 7.79
CA TRP A 9 13.81 0.11 7.04
C TRP A 9 14.87 -0.99 6.90
N ARG A 10 16.15 -0.62 6.73
CA ARG A 10 17.25 -1.60 6.61
C ARG A 10 17.42 -2.48 7.85
N SER A 11 17.10 -1.93 9.02
CA SER A 11 17.19 -2.67 10.29
C SER A 11 16.03 -3.64 10.50
N ASN A 12 14.99 -3.60 9.65
CA ASN A 12 13.76 -4.36 9.82
C ASN A 12 13.29 -4.93 8.45
N PRO A 13 14.03 -5.88 7.85
CA PRO A 13 13.68 -6.43 6.53
C PRO A 13 12.27 -7.04 6.49
N GLN A 14 11.83 -7.62 7.61
CA GLN A 14 10.49 -8.19 7.80
C GLN A 14 9.33 -7.22 7.48
N TRP A 15 9.54 -5.90 7.59
CA TRP A 15 8.51 -4.92 7.23
C TRP A 15 8.27 -4.88 5.73
N THR A 16 9.33 -5.02 4.93
CA THR A 16 9.21 -5.14 3.48
C THR A 16 8.47 -6.42 3.13
N ASP A 17 8.78 -7.52 3.80
CA ASP A 17 8.12 -8.81 3.55
C ASP A 17 6.63 -8.75 3.90
N LYS A 18 6.28 -8.17 5.06
CA LYS A 18 4.87 -7.91 5.45
C LYS A 18 4.15 -7.03 4.43
N MET A 19 4.80 -5.96 3.95
CA MET A 19 4.24 -5.08 2.92
C MET A 19 3.96 -5.84 1.62
N VAL A 20 4.93 -6.64 1.15
CA VAL A 20 4.80 -7.44 -0.07
C VAL A 20 3.69 -8.48 0.07
N ALA A 21 3.62 -9.18 1.21
CA ALA A 21 2.57 -10.14 1.51
C ALA A 21 1.19 -9.49 1.45
N TYR A 22 0.99 -8.39 2.21
CA TYR A 22 -0.28 -7.67 2.27
C TYR A 22 -0.75 -7.18 0.90
N LEU A 23 0.15 -6.59 0.10
CA LEU A 23 -0.18 -6.09 -1.25
C LEU A 23 -0.44 -7.22 -2.25
N SER A 24 0.08 -8.42 -2.01
CA SER A 24 -0.14 -9.60 -2.85
C SER A 24 -1.47 -10.28 -2.53
N GLU A 25 -1.83 -10.36 -1.25
CA GLU A 25 -3.11 -10.91 -0.77
C GLU A 25 -4.30 -9.99 -1.10
N LEU A 26 -4.08 -8.68 -1.17
CA LEU A 26 -5.13 -7.69 -1.42
C LEU A 26 -4.90 -6.90 -2.73
N PRO A 27 -5.08 -7.54 -3.90
CA PRO A 27 -4.77 -6.94 -5.20
C PRO A 27 -5.61 -5.69 -5.49
N ASP A 28 -6.84 -5.61 -5.00
CA ASP A 28 -7.69 -4.42 -5.17
C ASP A 28 -7.25 -3.26 -4.28
N PHE A 29 -6.78 -3.54 -3.06
CA PHE A 29 -6.15 -2.53 -2.22
C PHE A 29 -4.89 -1.98 -2.90
N ARG A 30 -4.04 -2.86 -3.42
CA ARG A 30 -2.85 -2.50 -4.20
C ARG A 30 -3.21 -1.61 -5.40
N ARG A 31 -4.20 -2.01 -6.20
CA ARG A 31 -4.67 -1.24 -7.36
C ARG A 31 -5.21 0.13 -6.96
N LYS A 32 -5.95 0.23 -5.85
CA LYS A 32 -6.45 1.51 -5.32
C LYS A 32 -5.31 2.42 -4.85
N LEU A 33 -4.35 1.86 -4.11
CA LEU A 33 -3.24 2.60 -3.52
C LEU A 33 -2.31 3.19 -4.58
N PHE A 34 -1.90 2.35 -5.54
CA PHE A 34 -0.96 2.78 -6.58
C PHE A 34 -1.66 3.41 -7.79
N SER A 35 -2.98 3.24 -7.91
CA SER A 35 -3.79 3.57 -9.09
C SER A 35 -3.17 3.04 -10.37
N ASP A 36 -3.79 2.04 -10.98
CA ASP A 36 -3.40 1.67 -12.33
C ASP A 36 -3.91 2.71 -13.35
N SER A 37 -3.30 2.71 -14.53
CA SER A 37 -3.80 3.52 -15.64
C SER A 37 -5.04 2.85 -16.25
N THR A 38 -5.95 3.63 -16.82
CA THR A 38 -7.14 3.09 -17.50
C THR A 38 -6.76 2.15 -18.65
N GLY A 39 -5.63 2.40 -19.31
CA GLY A 39 -5.11 1.53 -20.37
C GLY A 39 -4.63 0.18 -19.84
N ALA A 40 -3.98 0.13 -18.68
CA ALA A 40 -3.57 -1.11 -18.04
C ALA A 40 -4.80 -1.93 -17.58
N ALA A 41 -5.80 -1.27 -16.98
CA ALA A 41 -7.05 -1.92 -16.59
C ALA A 41 -7.75 -2.60 -17.78
N ARG A 42 -7.88 -1.86 -18.90
CA ARG A 42 -8.55 -2.36 -20.12
C ARG A 42 -7.81 -3.52 -20.77
N LYS A 43 -6.48 -3.52 -20.77
CA LYS A 43 -5.67 -4.65 -21.27
C LYS A 43 -5.93 -5.93 -20.47
N GLU A 44 -6.23 -5.80 -19.19
CA GLU A 44 -6.61 -6.89 -18.30
C GLU A 44 -8.13 -7.15 -18.27
N SER A 45 -8.89 -6.60 -19.23
CA SER A 45 -10.36 -6.71 -19.32
C SER A 45 -11.11 -6.36 -18.04
N ARG A 46 -10.55 -5.45 -17.22
CA ARG A 46 -11.13 -4.99 -15.96
C ARG A 46 -11.37 -3.48 -15.95
N TRP A 47 -12.26 -3.06 -15.07
CA TRP A 47 -12.51 -1.64 -14.83
C TRP A 47 -11.41 -1.06 -13.94
N LYS A 48 -11.04 0.19 -14.19
CA LYS A 48 -10.10 0.92 -13.32
C LYS A 48 -10.74 1.07 -11.94
N VAL A 49 -10.01 0.64 -10.92
CA VAL A 49 -10.47 0.78 -9.54
C VAL A 49 -9.98 2.13 -9.03
N THR A 50 -10.90 3.03 -8.71
CA THR A 50 -10.57 4.32 -8.10
C THR A 50 -10.82 4.22 -6.60
N ALA A 51 -9.86 4.66 -5.79
CA ALA A 51 -10.06 4.78 -4.35
C ALA A 51 -11.16 5.83 -4.08
N LYS A 52 -12.15 5.47 -3.26
CA LYS A 52 -13.08 6.47 -2.69
C LYS A 52 -12.42 7.22 -1.52
N ASP A 53 -11.56 6.53 -0.79
CA ASP A 53 -10.79 7.07 0.33
C ASP A 53 -9.55 7.83 -0.15
N GLY A 54 -9.14 8.84 0.61
CA GLY A 54 -7.92 9.59 0.32
C GLY A 54 -6.67 8.71 0.49
N LYS A 55 -5.62 8.97 -0.33
CA LYS A 55 -4.35 8.22 -0.26
C LYS A 55 -3.75 8.17 1.15
N ALA A 56 -3.86 9.25 1.92
CA ALA A 56 -3.36 9.31 3.30
C ALA A 56 -4.00 8.24 4.20
N GLN A 57 -5.31 8.00 4.06
CA GLN A 57 -6.02 6.97 4.81
C GLN A 57 -5.58 5.57 4.39
N GLN A 58 -5.33 5.36 3.09
CA GLN A 58 -4.82 4.08 2.59
C GLN A 58 -3.38 3.81 3.07
N TYR A 59 -2.53 4.83 3.13
CA TYR A 59 -1.20 4.70 3.74
C TYR A 59 -1.26 4.40 5.23
N ALA A 60 -2.26 4.93 5.96
CA ALA A 60 -2.46 4.58 7.37
C ALA A 60 -2.85 3.10 7.54
N VAL A 61 -3.75 2.59 6.71
CA VAL A 61 -4.13 1.15 6.70
C VAL A 61 -2.93 0.27 6.38
N LEU A 62 -2.13 0.65 5.37
CA LEU A 62 -0.92 -0.11 5.03
C LEU A 62 0.12 -0.05 6.15
N ALA A 63 0.30 1.10 6.79
CA ALA A 63 1.22 1.26 7.92
C ALA A 63 0.81 0.37 9.10
N ASP A 64 -0.50 0.28 9.39
CA ASP A 64 -1.01 -0.63 10.42
C ASP A 64 -0.67 -2.09 10.07
N ALA A 65 -0.89 -2.54 8.84
CA ALA A 65 -0.53 -3.89 8.42
C ALA A 65 0.98 -4.21 8.53
N ILE A 66 1.86 -3.23 8.33
CA ILE A 66 3.31 -3.40 8.36
C ILE A 66 3.86 -3.34 9.80
N PHE A 67 3.39 -2.37 10.58
CA PHE A 67 3.94 -2.02 11.89
C PHE A 67 3.14 -2.57 13.08
N ALA A 68 1.93 -3.09 12.86
CA ALA A 68 1.21 -3.81 13.91
C ALA A 68 2.03 -5.01 14.38
N LYS A 69 2.08 -5.16 15.71
CA LYS A 69 2.84 -6.20 16.42
C LYS A 69 2.17 -7.55 16.28
#